data_AF-A0A5C6XCE2-F1
#
_entry.id   AF-A0A5C6XCE2-F1
#
_cell.length_a   1.000
_cell.length_b   1.000
_cell.length_c   1.000
_cell.angle_alpha   90.00
_cell.angle_beta   90.00
_cell.angle_gamma   90.00
#
_symmetry.space_group_name_H-M   'P 1'
#
loop_
_entity.id
_entity.type
_entity.pdbx_description
1 polymer ?
#
loop_
_entity_poly.entity_id
_entity_poly.type
_entity_poly.pdbx_seq_one_letter_code
_entity_poly.pdbx_strand_id
1 'polypeptide(L)'
;MPIFQMIANKLTERRFAKLTQEQNEALIDTLVATKVIDGKILPEEEQELTEAIGMLTWNGGHSPEGFVQASIARARQVQPTPDALSELFVALGTRLGDEWLREEAYYLSSLVAISDQEVHEDERILLQSMVQAFGISAEKQSLIIRKISREENF
;
A
#
# COMPACT_ATOMS: atom_id res chain seq x y z
N MET A 1 -13.73 11.26 -5.89
CA MET A 1 -12.44 11.45 -6.60
C MET A 1 -11.81 10.07 -6.78
N PRO A 2 -11.12 9.74 -7.89
CA PRO A 2 -10.44 8.44 -8.03
C PRO A 2 -9.43 8.24 -6.90
N ILE A 3 -9.43 7.08 -6.26
CA ILE A 3 -8.60 6.80 -5.08
C ILE A 3 -7.11 6.92 -5.39
N PHE A 4 -6.68 6.45 -6.57
CA PHE A 4 -5.30 6.59 -7.00
C PHE A 4 -4.87 8.05 -7.22
N GLN A 5 -5.80 8.94 -7.55
CA GLN A 5 -5.53 10.39 -7.59
C GLN A 5 -5.30 10.96 -6.18
N MET A 6 -6.04 10.48 -5.17
CA MET A 6 -5.79 10.84 -3.77
C MET A 6 -4.42 10.34 -3.29
N ILE A 7 -4.07 9.10 -3.66
CA ILE A 7 -2.75 8.53 -3.38
C ILE A 7 -1.67 9.38 -4.03
N ALA A 8 -1.77 9.65 -5.34
CA ALA A 8 -0.82 10.50 -6.06
C ALA A 8 -0.62 11.85 -5.38
N ASN A 9 -1.72 12.53 -5.01
CA ASN A 9 -1.67 13.81 -4.29
C ASN A 9 -0.92 13.69 -2.95
N LYS A 10 -1.15 12.62 -2.19
CA LYS A 10 -0.41 12.37 -0.94
C LYS A 10 1.07 12.13 -1.17
N LEU A 11 1.43 11.37 -2.20
CA LEU A 11 2.82 11.07 -2.53
C LEU A 11 3.62 12.32 -2.95
N THR A 12 2.94 13.41 -3.35
CA THR A 12 3.59 14.72 -3.59
C THR A 12 3.96 15.50 -2.32
N GLU A 13 3.49 15.08 -1.13
CA GLU A 13 3.79 15.78 0.11
C GLU A 13 5.31 15.75 0.40
N ARG A 14 5.87 16.87 0.90
CA ARG A 14 7.33 17.04 1.13
C ARG A 14 7.99 15.96 1.97
N ARG A 15 7.23 15.24 2.80
CA ARG A 15 7.76 14.12 3.61
C ARG A 15 8.12 12.91 2.76
N PHE A 16 7.38 12.63 1.69
CA PHE A 16 7.67 11.52 0.77
C PHE A 16 8.92 11.78 -0.08
N ALA A 17 9.19 13.06 -0.40
CA ALA A 17 10.42 13.45 -1.12
C ALA A 17 11.72 13.18 -0.33
N LYS A 18 11.63 12.90 0.98
CA LYS A 18 12.77 12.58 1.84
C LYS A 18 12.97 11.08 2.05
N LEU A 19 12.09 10.25 1.49
CA LEU A 19 12.20 8.81 1.62
C LEU A 19 13.45 8.31 0.91
N THR A 20 14.08 7.31 1.53
CA THR A 20 15.11 6.53 0.85
C THR A 20 14.49 5.71 -0.27
N GLN A 21 15.32 5.29 -1.23
CA GLN A 21 14.85 4.43 -2.31
C GLN A 21 14.24 3.12 -1.77
N GLU A 22 14.84 2.53 -0.73
CA GLU A 22 14.33 1.32 -0.09
C GLU A 22 12.94 1.53 0.53
N GLN A 23 12.70 2.68 1.15
CA GLN A 23 11.39 3.05 1.70
C GLN A 23 10.34 3.26 0.61
N ASN A 24 10.72 3.90 -0.51
CA ASN A 24 9.82 4.05 -1.67
C ASN A 24 9.44 2.68 -2.23
N GLU A 25 10.42 1.80 -2.43
CA GLU A 25 10.20 0.44 -2.91
C GLU A 25 9.32 -0.38 -1.96
N ALA A 26 9.54 -0.27 -0.66
CA ALA A 26 8.71 -0.95 0.34
C ALA A 26 7.28 -0.43 0.37
N LEU A 27 7.09 0.89 0.21
CA LEU A 27 5.76 1.49 0.10
C LEU A 27 5.03 0.97 -1.14
N ILE A 28 5.71 0.95 -2.29
CA ILE A 28 5.16 0.42 -3.54
C ILE A 28 4.79 -1.06 -3.39
N ASP A 29 5.72 -1.87 -2.89
CA ASP A 29 5.48 -3.31 -2.65
C ASP A 29 4.28 -3.53 -1.72
N THR A 30 4.09 -2.66 -0.73
CA THR A 30 2.93 -2.73 0.19
C THR A 30 1.61 -2.45 -0.53
N LEU A 31 1.55 -1.38 -1.34
CA LEU A 31 0.34 -1.04 -2.09
C LEU A 31 -0.01 -2.09 -3.14
N VAL A 32 1.01 -2.56 -3.88
CA VAL A 32 0.85 -3.62 -4.89
C VAL A 32 0.41 -4.93 -4.24
N ALA A 33 1.06 -5.35 -3.15
CA ALA A 33 0.68 -6.56 -2.44
C ALA A 33 -0.78 -6.49 -1.97
N THR A 34 -1.20 -5.35 -1.43
CA THR A 34 -2.59 -5.14 -0.98
C THR A 34 -3.59 -5.38 -2.11
N LYS A 35 -3.36 -4.81 -3.30
CA LYS A 35 -4.31 -4.95 -4.42
C LYS A 35 -4.22 -6.29 -5.16
N VAL A 36 -3.02 -6.85 -5.29
CA VAL A 36 -2.81 -8.08 -6.08
C VAL A 36 -3.25 -9.32 -5.31
N ILE A 37 -2.98 -9.38 -4.01
CA ILE A 37 -3.31 -10.51 -3.16
C ILE A 37 -4.82 -10.65 -2.98
N ASP A 38 -5.53 -9.52 -3.07
CA ASP A 38 -6.97 -9.40 -2.88
C ASP A 38 -7.85 -9.92 -4.03
N GLY A 39 -7.27 -10.29 -5.18
CA GLY A 39 -7.98 -11.12 -6.15
C GLY A 39 -7.96 -10.66 -7.61
N LYS A 40 -7.34 -9.52 -7.92
CA LYS A 40 -6.68 -9.14 -9.20
C LYS A 40 -6.59 -7.61 -9.27
N ILE A 41 -5.44 -7.11 -9.69
CA ILE A 41 -5.34 -5.73 -10.18
C ILE A 41 -5.86 -5.68 -11.62
N LEU A 42 -6.81 -4.79 -11.90
CA LEU A 42 -7.27 -4.52 -13.27
C LEU A 42 -6.19 -3.72 -14.02
N PRO A 43 -6.07 -3.83 -15.36
CA PRO A 43 -5.09 -3.07 -16.12
C PRO A 43 -5.19 -1.55 -15.93
N GLU A 44 -6.40 -1.04 -15.73
CA GLU A 44 -6.66 0.40 -15.49
C GLU A 44 -6.09 0.83 -14.13
N GLU A 45 -6.31 0.04 -13.07
CA GLU A 45 -5.79 0.29 -11.72
C GLU A 45 -4.27 0.14 -11.66
N GLU A 46 -3.70 -0.79 -12.44
CA GLU A 46 -2.27 -0.95 -12.61
C GLU A 46 -1.65 0.31 -13.21
N GLN A 47 -2.29 0.89 -14.22
CA GLN A 47 -1.86 2.15 -14.82
C GLN A 47 -1.99 3.30 -13.82
N GLU A 48 -3.13 3.44 -13.13
CA GLU A 48 -3.35 4.50 -12.16
C GLU A 48 -2.38 4.42 -10.96
N LEU A 49 -2.10 3.21 -10.47
CA LEU A 49 -1.08 2.99 -9.42
C LEU A 49 0.31 3.35 -9.92
N THR A 50 0.65 2.98 -11.15
CA THR A 50 1.94 3.31 -11.77
C THR A 50 2.11 4.83 -11.91
N GLU A 51 1.07 5.53 -12.36
CA GLU A 51 1.06 7.00 -12.47
C GLU A 51 1.18 7.67 -11.10
N ALA A 52 0.47 7.17 -10.07
CA ALA A 52 0.57 7.68 -8.71
C ALA A 52 1.99 7.52 -8.15
N ILE A 53 2.62 6.37 -8.40
CA ILE A 53 3.99 6.07 -7.95
C ILE A 53 5.02 6.93 -8.69
N GLY A 54 4.75 7.33 -9.93
CA GLY A 54 5.58 8.27 -10.68
C GLY A 54 5.77 9.63 -9.98
N MET A 55 4.97 9.95 -8.97
CA MET A 55 5.11 11.17 -8.15
C MET A 55 6.21 11.05 -7.08
N LEU A 56 6.71 9.85 -6.78
CA LEU A 56 7.78 9.66 -5.81
C LEU A 56 9.14 10.05 -6.39
N THR A 57 10.02 10.54 -5.52
CA THR A 57 11.42 10.77 -5.90
C THR A 57 12.11 9.43 -6.07
N TRP A 58 12.46 9.08 -7.31
CA TRP A 58 13.03 7.78 -7.65
C TRP A 58 14.52 7.86 -7.95
N ASN A 59 15.32 7.05 -7.26
CA ASN A 59 16.77 6.97 -7.42
C ASN A 59 17.24 5.52 -7.68
N GLY A 60 16.32 4.60 -8.01
CA GLY A 60 16.61 3.20 -8.27
C GLY A 60 17.26 2.95 -9.63
N GLY A 61 17.90 1.79 -9.79
CA GLY A 61 18.55 1.38 -11.06
C GLY A 61 17.58 0.95 -12.16
N HIS A 62 16.30 0.76 -11.85
CA HIS A 62 15.21 0.49 -12.79
C HIS A 62 14.27 1.70 -12.86
N SER A 63 13.39 1.78 -13.87
CA SER A 63 12.35 2.81 -13.84
C SER A 63 11.30 2.48 -12.76
N PRO A 64 10.59 3.49 -12.20
CA PRO A 64 9.49 3.26 -11.26
C PRO A 64 8.47 2.26 -11.82
N GLU A 65 8.11 2.39 -13.10
CA GLU A 65 7.16 1.52 -13.79
C GLU A 65 7.71 0.08 -13.84
N GLY A 66 8.98 -0.10 -14.20
CA GLY A 66 9.62 -1.41 -14.22
C GLY A 66 9.65 -2.07 -12.83
N PHE A 67 9.80 -1.27 -11.77
CA PHE A 67 9.71 -1.78 -10.41
C PHE A 67 8.29 -2.19 -10.03
N VAL A 68 7.27 -1.40 -10.38
CA VAL A 68 5.86 -1.74 -10.15
C VAL A 68 5.51 -3.06 -10.84
N GLN A 69 5.90 -3.23 -12.10
CA GLN A 69 5.68 -4.46 -12.84
C GLN A 69 6.34 -5.67 -12.16
N ALA A 70 7.59 -5.51 -11.70
CA ALA A 70 8.29 -6.54 -10.96
C ALA A 70 7.62 -6.84 -9.61
N SER A 71 7.10 -5.82 -8.94
CA SER A 71 6.36 -5.94 -7.68
C SER A 71 5.06 -6.72 -7.88
N ILE A 72 4.30 -6.41 -8.94
CA ILE A 72 3.07 -7.14 -9.30
C ILE A 72 3.40 -8.60 -9.58
N ALA A 73 4.45 -8.87 -10.34
CA ALA A 73 4.90 -10.23 -10.63
C ALA A 73 5.26 -11.00 -9.35
N ARG A 74 5.95 -10.36 -8.39
CA ARG A 74 6.26 -10.96 -7.08
C ARG A 74 5.00 -11.23 -6.27
N ALA A 75 4.10 -10.25 -6.16
CA ALA A 75 2.86 -10.37 -5.41
C ALA A 75 1.95 -11.48 -5.96
N ARG A 76 1.89 -11.66 -7.29
CA ARG A 76 1.15 -12.77 -7.93
C ARG A 76 1.71 -14.16 -7.62
N GLN A 77 2.97 -14.26 -7.20
CA GLN A 77 3.60 -15.53 -6.82
C GLN A 77 3.35 -15.89 -5.35
N VAL A 78 2.90 -14.93 -4.54
CA VAL A 78 2.58 -15.15 -3.13
C VAL A 78 1.26 -15.92 -3.07
N GLN A 79 1.28 -17.10 -2.46
CA GLN A 79 0.04 -17.76 -2.06
C GLN A 79 -0.50 -17.03 -0.83
N PRO A 80 -1.77 -16.60 -0.82
CA PRO A 80 -2.35 -15.80 0.26
C PRO A 80 -2.66 -16.66 1.50
N THR A 81 -1.65 -17.34 2.05
CA THR A 81 -1.78 -18.03 3.34
C THR A 81 -1.47 -17.04 4.47
N PRO A 82 -2.10 -17.18 5.65
CA PRO A 82 -1.83 -16.29 6.79
C PRO A 82 -0.35 -16.14 7.12
N ASP A 83 0.40 -17.25 7.06
CA ASP A 83 1.84 -17.26 7.34
C ASP A 83 2.64 -16.47 6.28
N ALA A 84 2.35 -16.69 4.99
CA ALA A 84 3.03 -15.99 3.90
C ALA A 84 2.74 -14.48 3.92
N LEU A 85 1.50 -14.09 4.22
CA LEU A 85 1.12 -12.69 4.38
C LEU A 85 1.82 -12.06 5.58
N SER A 86 1.89 -12.77 6.71
CA SER A 86 2.60 -12.31 7.89
C SER A 86 4.08 -12.07 7.60
N GLU A 87 4.77 -13.04 6.99
CA GLU A 87 6.18 -12.91 6.62
C GLU A 87 6.42 -11.74 5.66
N LEU A 88 5.56 -11.59 4.65
CA LEU A 88 5.63 -10.50 3.69
C LEU A 88 5.49 -9.13 4.38
N PHE A 89 4.46 -8.94 5.19
CA PHE A 89 4.21 -7.64 5.83
C PHE A 89 5.23 -7.34 6.94
N VAL A 90 5.80 -8.34 7.61
CA VAL A 90 6.90 -8.12 8.57
C VAL A 90 8.15 -7.63 7.83
N ALA A 91 8.49 -8.24 6.69
CA ALA A 91 9.60 -7.80 5.86
C ALA A 91 9.38 -6.37 5.33
N LEU A 92 8.18 -6.06 4.84
CA LEU A 92 7.83 -4.72 4.36
C LEU A 92 7.85 -3.69 5.50
N GLY A 93 7.28 -4.02 6.67
CA GLY A 93 7.30 -3.15 7.85
C GLY A 93 8.72 -2.79 8.29
N THR A 94 9.64 -3.76 8.19
CA THR A 94 11.06 -3.54 8.49
C THR A 94 11.72 -2.58 7.50
N ARG A 95 11.44 -2.72 6.19
CA ARG A 95 11.98 -1.85 5.13
C ARG A 95 11.39 -0.43 5.15
N LEU A 96 10.13 -0.28 5.56
CA LEU A 96 9.53 1.02 5.81
C LEU A 96 10.25 1.75 6.96
N GLY A 97 10.60 0.99 8.01
CA GLY A 97 11.41 1.43 9.15
C GLY A 97 10.66 2.38 10.08
N ASP A 98 10.43 3.60 9.60
CA ASP A 98 9.79 4.68 10.34
C ASP A 98 8.34 4.34 10.71
N GLU A 99 7.95 4.62 11.95
CA GLU A 99 6.59 4.41 12.45
C GLU A 99 5.56 5.20 11.65
N TRP A 100 5.84 6.48 11.37
CA TRP A 100 4.94 7.32 10.59
C TRP A 100 4.73 6.79 9.17
N LEU A 101 5.75 6.18 8.57
CA LEU A 101 5.67 5.63 7.22
C LEU A 101 4.90 4.31 7.22
N ARG A 102 5.06 3.48 8.25
CA ARG A 102 4.24 2.28 8.47
C ARG A 102 2.75 2.62 8.64
N GLU A 103 2.44 3.65 9.43
CA GLU A 103 1.07 4.15 9.57
C GLU A 103 0.51 4.65 8.23
N GLU A 104 1.31 5.41 7.47
CA GLU A 104 0.88 5.95 6.19
C GLU A 104 0.72 4.87 5.13
N ALA A 105 1.61 3.87 5.09
CA ALA A 105 1.51 2.71 4.20
C ALA A 105 0.21 1.93 4.49
N TYR A 106 -0.11 1.70 5.76
CA TYR A 106 -1.40 1.08 6.13
C TYR A 106 -2.60 1.93 5.74
N TYR A 107 -2.55 3.25 5.95
CA TYR A 107 -3.64 4.15 5.53
C TYR A 107 -3.85 4.11 4.01
N LEU A 108 -2.78 4.17 3.22
CA LEU A 108 -2.85 4.12 1.75
C LEU A 108 -3.32 2.75 1.27
N SER A 109 -2.83 1.65 1.84
CA SER A 109 -3.33 0.29 1.55
C SER A 109 -4.80 0.13 1.90
N SER A 110 -5.23 0.69 3.02
CA SER A 110 -6.65 0.67 3.40
C SER A 110 -7.51 1.45 2.40
N LEU A 111 -7.04 2.60 1.89
CA LEU A 111 -7.72 3.32 0.81
C LEU A 111 -7.81 2.51 -0.48
N VAL A 112 -6.76 1.74 -0.81
CA VAL A 112 -6.76 0.88 -2.00
C VAL A 112 -7.70 -0.31 -1.85
N ALA A 113 -7.73 -0.94 -0.67
CA ALA A 113 -8.57 -2.12 -0.43
C ALA A 113 -10.07 -1.77 -0.52
N ILE A 114 -10.49 -0.68 0.12
CA ILE A 114 -11.90 -0.26 0.12
C ILE A 114 -12.39 0.33 -1.23
N SER A 115 -11.51 0.49 -2.23
CA SER A 115 -11.85 1.25 -3.45
C SER A 115 -13.02 0.67 -4.22
N ASP A 116 -13.22 -0.64 -4.09
CA ASP A 116 -14.17 -1.39 -4.90
C ASP A 116 -15.54 -1.53 -4.21
N GLN A 117 -15.80 -0.70 -3.17
CA GLN A 117 -17.05 -0.59 -2.40
C GLN A 117 -17.53 -1.86 -1.67
N GLU A 118 -16.85 -3.00 -1.86
CA GLU A 118 -17.09 -4.23 -1.13
C GLU A 118 -15.82 -4.72 -0.48
N VAL A 119 -15.66 -4.45 0.83
CA VAL A 119 -14.55 -5.04 1.59
C VAL A 119 -14.83 -6.52 1.85
N HIS A 120 -14.16 -7.39 1.11
CA HIS A 120 -14.29 -8.84 1.28
C HIS A 120 -13.61 -9.33 2.57
N GLU A 121 -13.92 -10.56 2.98
CA GLU A 121 -13.34 -11.14 4.21
C GLU A 121 -11.81 -11.27 4.12
N ASP A 122 -11.29 -11.52 2.91
CA ASP A 122 -9.87 -11.63 2.62
C ASP A 122 -9.13 -10.29 2.82
N GLU A 123 -9.73 -9.16 2.43
CA GLU A 123 -9.20 -7.82 2.69
C GLU A 123 -9.08 -7.54 4.19
N ARG A 124 -10.08 -7.95 4.97
CA ARG A 124 -10.05 -7.76 6.44
C ARG A 124 -8.89 -8.54 7.06
N ILE A 125 -8.66 -9.77 6.60
CA ILE A 125 -7.55 -10.61 7.05
C ILE A 125 -6.21 -9.97 6.67
N LEU A 126 -6.11 -9.45 5.44
CA LEU A 126 -4.91 -8.77 4.94
C LEU A 126 -4.60 -7.52 5.77
N LEU A 127 -5.59 -6.64 5.96
CA LEU A 127 -5.43 -5.41 6.75
C LEU A 127 -5.11 -5.71 8.21
N GLN A 128 -5.70 -6.75 8.81
CA GLN A 128 -5.33 -7.18 10.16
C GLN A 128 -3.88 -7.66 10.25
N SER A 129 -3.43 -8.41 9.23
CA SER A 129 -2.03 -8.86 9.14
C SER A 129 -1.06 -7.67 9.06
N MET A 130 -1.42 -6.64 8.29
CA MET A 130 -0.65 -5.40 8.22
C MET A 130 -0.60 -4.67 9.57
N VAL A 131 -1.71 -4.56 10.29
CA VAL A 131 -1.76 -3.90 11.62
C VAL A 131 -0.79 -4.57 12.59
N GLN A 132 -0.79 -5.90 12.61
CA GLN A 132 0.12 -6.67 13.47
C GLN A 132 1.58 -6.48 13.05
N ALA A 133 1.88 -6.64 11.75
CA ALA A 133 3.24 -6.56 11.23
C ALA A 133 3.85 -5.15 11.35
N PHE A 134 3.03 -4.11 11.16
CA PHE A 134 3.48 -2.72 11.22
C PHE A 134 3.49 -2.17 12.65
N GLY A 135 2.91 -2.89 13.61
CA GLY A 135 2.83 -2.48 15.01
C GLY A 135 1.86 -1.32 15.24
N ILE A 136 0.77 -1.26 14.48
CA ILE A 136 -0.21 -0.18 14.56
C ILE A 136 -1.11 -0.41 15.79
N SER A 137 -1.22 0.61 16.64
CA SER A 137 -2.10 0.52 17.82
C SER A 137 -3.58 0.54 17.43
N ALA A 138 -4.43 -0.07 18.26
CA ALA A 138 -5.88 -0.11 18.01
C ALA A 138 -6.51 1.30 17.93
N GLU A 139 -6.00 2.27 18.70
CA GLU A 139 -6.41 3.68 18.61
C GLU A 139 -6.08 4.26 17.23
N LYS A 140 -4.86 4.04 16.74
CA LYS A 140 -4.41 4.54 15.44
C LYS A 140 -5.17 3.88 14.29
N GLN A 141 -5.36 2.57 14.36
CA GLN A 141 -6.19 1.84 13.40
C GLN A 141 -7.61 2.44 13.34
N SER A 142 -8.22 2.69 14.49
CA SER A 142 -9.57 3.29 14.57
C SER A 142 -9.61 4.71 13.99
N LEU A 143 -8.57 5.52 14.21
CA LEU A 143 -8.46 6.86 13.63
C LEU A 143 -8.33 6.82 12.11
N ILE A 144 -7.52 5.90 11.59
CA ILE A 144 -7.32 5.69 10.15
C ILE A 144 -8.64 5.27 9.49
N ILE A 145 -9.33 4.27 10.04
CA ILE A 145 -10.64 3.82 9.53
C ILE A 145 -11.65 4.98 9.55
N ARG A 146 -11.73 5.74 10.65
CA ARG A 146 -12.64 6.90 10.72
C ARG A 146 -12.32 7.99 9.70
N LYS A 147 -11.03 8.22 9.44
CA LYS A 147 -10.58 9.21 8.46
C LYS A 147 -11.00 8.79 7.05
N ILE A 148 -10.75 7.53 6.73
CA ILE A 148 -11.14 6.90 5.47
C ILE A 148 -12.65 6.99 5.25
N SER A 149 -13.47 6.58 6.23
CA SER A 149 -14.94 6.66 6.11
C SER A 149 -15.46 8.10 5.94
N ARG A 150 -14.70 9.12 6.34
CA ARG A 150 -15.07 10.52 6.06
C ARG A 150 -14.72 10.92 4.63
N GLU A 151 -13.60 10.43 4.09
CA GLU A 151 -13.13 10.75 2.75
C GLU A 151 -13.99 10.08 1.66
N GLU A 152 -14.61 8.93 1.92
CA GLU A 152 -15.57 8.29 1.00
C GLU A 152 -16.95 8.98 0.95
N ASN A 153 -17.31 9.73 1.99
CA ASN A 153 -18.59 10.44 2.06
C ASN A 153 -18.57 11.81 1.34
N PHE A 154 -17.51 12.12 0.58
CA PHE A 154 -17.29 13.37 -0.17
C PHE A 154 -17.04 13.10 -1.66
#